data_AF-A0A9Q0N3M0-F1
#
_entry.id   AF-A0A9Q0N3M0-F1
#
_cell.length_a   1.000
_cell.length_b   1.000
_cell.length_c   1.000
_cell.angle_alpha   90.00
_cell.angle_beta   90.00
_cell.angle_gamma   90.00
#
_symmetry.space_group_name_H-M   'P 1'
#
loop_
_entity.id
_entity.type
_entity.pdbx_description
1 polymer ?
#
loop_
_entity_poly.entity_id
_entity_poly.type
_entity_poly.pdbx_seq_one_letter_code
_entity_poly.pdbx_strand_id
1 'polypeptide(L)'
;FIAALDVGTTTIRCFIYNDNVITVGEATEQVTLGTGSFLNVNTGLFADPSESSHIAETVENTDGVYFIPAFSGLGPPVNDYQAASGLIGLRPSTSNAHIVRAILESIAFRVAQLYTCTISETNFTFSVIRVDGGVSRNDFICQLLADLTTLHVERSDNAELTITIGRLGYVCPVEVAPYLQDFVRQCTSLRHIRDNDEKDSAFRGMCLMITVNPVGVVPDFIFFCDAIASWANPPTDLHQMIQKILLGFKNQVGAENWRSFIDQFPTNLSERLVTIFNLKQNQNK
;
A
#
# COMPACT_ATOMS: atom_id res chain seq x y z
N PHE A 1 -0.15 21.99 2.62
CA PHE A 1 -1.00 20.78 2.62
C PHE A 1 -0.61 19.84 1.49
N ILE A 2 -0.44 18.55 1.77
CA ILE A 2 -0.01 17.53 0.80
C ILE A 2 -1.10 16.47 0.70
N ALA A 3 -1.47 16.08 -0.52
CA ALA A 3 -2.32 14.93 -0.77
C ALA A 3 -1.42 13.70 -1.00
N ALA A 4 -1.59 12.66 -0.16
CA ALA A 4 -0.99 11.35 -0.37
C ALA A 4 -2.08 10.37 -0.79
N LEU A 5 -1.78 9.59 -1.83
CA LEU A 5 -2.73 8.66 -2.41
C LEU A 5 -2.11 7.25 -2.49
N ASP A 6 -2.66 6.32 -1.71
CA ASP A 6 -2.35 4.89 -1.82
C ASP A 6 -3.31 4.29 -2.84
N VAL A 7 -2.77 3.95 -4.02
CA VAL A 7 -3.51 3.22 -5.06
C VAL A 7 -3.07 1.76 -5.00
N GLY A 8 -3.70 1.03 -4.09
CA GLY A 8 -3.56 -0.41 -3.95
C GLY A 8 -4.34 -1.17 -5.01
N THR A 9 -4.13 -2.49 -5.08
CA THR A 9 -4.94 -3.38 -5.93
C THR A 9 -6.39 -3.50 -5.46
N THR A 10 -6.69 -3.09 -4.23
CA THR A 10 -8.00 -3.26 -3.60
C THR A 10 -8.62 -1.98 -3.06
N THR A 11 -7.83 -0.92 -2.88
CA THR A 11 -8.29 0.32 -2.23
C THR A 11 -7.56 1.52 -2.81
N ILE A 12 -8.30 2.61 -2.99
CA ILE A 12 -7.78 3.96 -3.19
C ILE A 12 -7.97 4.70 -1.87
N ARG A 13 -6.88 5.11 -1.22
CA ARG A 13 -6.94 5.94 0.00
C ARG A 13 -6.32 7.29 -0.29
N CYS A 14 -7.02 8.36 0.05
CA CYS A 14 -6.57 9.72 -0.06
C CYS A 14 -6.43 10.31 1.35
N PHE A 15 -5.23 10.77 1.69
CA PHE A 15 -4.94 11.47 2.93
C PHE A 15 -4.51 12.90 2.64
N ILE A 16 -5.01 13.83 3.44
CA ILE A 16 -4.64 15.24 3.36
C ILE A 16 -3.87 15.61 4.61
N TYR A 17 -2.63 16.04 4.45
CA TYR A 17 -1.77 16.48 5.54
C TYR A 17 -1.63 18.00 5.55
N ASN A 18 -1.56 18.62 6.73
CA ASN A 18 -1.15 20.02 6.89
C ASN A 18 0.37 20.18 6.92
N ASP A 19 0.86 21.42 7.06
CA ASP A 19 2.29 21.73 7.03
C ASP A 19 3.07 21.16 8.25
N ASN A 20 2.34 20.71 9.27
CA ASN A 20 2.88 20.00 10.44
C ASN A 20 2.71 18.47 10.34
N VAL A 21 2.36 17.93 9.16
CA VAL A 21 2.14 16.49 8.89
C VAL A 21 0.99 15.89 9.73
N ILE A 22 0.00 16.70 10.09
CA ILE A 22 -1.23 16.22 10.74
C ILE A 22 -2.26 15.92 9.66
N THR A 23 -2.87 14.72 9.70
CA THR A 23 -4.00 14.37 8.84
C THR A 23 -5.19 15.26 9.16
N VAL A 24 -5.64 16.05 8.19
CA VAL A 24 -6.79 16.95 8.30
C VAL A 24 -8.00 16.46 7.48
N GLY A 25 -7.82 15.40 6.70
CA GLY A 25 -8.90 14.73 5.96
C GLY A 25 -8.45 13.38 5.40
N GLU A 26 -9.40 12.46 5.30
CA GLU A 26 -9.21 11.11 4.74
C GLU A 26 -10.43 10.76 3.88
N ALA A 27 -10.20 10.14 2.72
CA ALA A 27 -11.22 9.47 1.94
C ALA A 27 -10.70 8.10 1.49
N THR A 28 -11.49 7.06 1.72
CA THR A 28 -11.14 5.68 1.34
C THR A 28 -12.21 5.10 0.43
N GLU A 29 -11.80 4.58 -0.71
CA GLU A 29 -12.63 3.83 -1.66
C GLU A 29 -12.10 2.40 -1.80
N GLN A 30 -12.98 1.40 -1.68
CA GLN A 30 -12.63 0.02 -2.03
C GLN A 30 -12.76 -0.17 -3.53
N VAL A 31 -11.62 -0.28 -4.20
CA VAL A 31 -11.53 -0.56 -5.63
C VAL A 31 -10.85 -1.91 -5.79
N THR A 32 -11.64 -2.99 -5.80
CA THR A 32 -11.12 -4.36 -5.97
C THR A 32 -10.73 -4.62 -7.43
N LEU A 33 -9.62 -4.03 -7.87
CA LEU A 33 -8.98 -4.35 -9.13
C LEU A 33 -7.98 -5.46 -8.85
N GLY A 34 -8.50 -6.67 -8.67
CA GLY A 34 -7.67 -7.85 -8.53
C GLY A 34 -6.78 -8.02 -9.77
N THR A 35 -5.59 -7.45 -9.76
CA THR A 35 -4.52 -7.74 -10.72
C THR A 35 -4.18 -9.23 -10.70
N GLY A 36 -4.41 -9.91 -9.56
CA GLY A 36 -4.28 -11.36 -9.42
C GLY A 36 -5.52 -12.22 -9.70
N SER A 37 -6.72 -11.67 -9.92
CA SER A 37 -7.95 -12.50 -10.03
C SER A 37 -8.92 -12.13 -11.15
N PHE A 38 -9.05 -10.85 -11.52
CA PHE A 38 -9.91 -10.45 -12.65
C PHE A 38 -9.09 -10.22 -13.93
N LEU A 39 -7.94 -9.55 -13.82
CA LEU A 39 -7.12 -9.19 -14.99
C LEU A 39 -6.20 -10.33 -15.45
N ASN A 40 -5.53 -11.06 -14.54
CA ASN A 40 -4.60 -12.12 -14.93
C ASN A 40 -5.23 -13.51 -15.13
N VAL A 41 -6.26 -13.88 -14.37
CA VAL A 41 -6.64 -15.31 -14.29
C VAL A 41 -7.83 -15.68 -15.17
N ASN A 42 -8.66 -14.72 -15.61
CA ASN A 42 -9.91 -15.07 -16.33
C ASN A 42 -10.24 -14.23 -17.59
N THR A 43 -9.56 -13.11 -17.87
CA THR A 43 -9.93 -12.24 -19.01
C THR A 43 -9.01 -12.35 -20.22
N GLY A 44 -7.76 -12.82 -20.05
CA GLY A 44 -6.81 -13.00 -21.15
C GLY A 44 -6.39 -11.70 -21.85
N LEU A 45 -6.54 -10.55 -21.17
CA LEU A 45 -6.24 -9.24 -21.74
C LEU A 45 -4.73 -8.96 -21.85
N PHE A 46 -3.94 -9.46 -20.92
CA PHE A 46 -2.47 -9.42 -20.91
C PHE A 46 -1.91 -10.51 -19.99
N ALA A 47 -0.64 -10.88 -20.18
CA ALA A 47 0.02 -11.93 -19.39
C ALA A 47 0.73 -11.37 -18.15
N ASP A 48 1.30 -10.17 -18.28
CA ASP A 48 1.97 -9.45 -17.18
C ASP A 48 1.31 -8.07 -17.00
N PRO A 49 0.80 -7.74 -15.79
CA PRO A 49 0.32 -6.39 -15.48
C PRO A 49 1.32 -5.27 -15.78
N SER A 50 2.62 -5.55 -15.79
CA SER A 50 3.66 -4.57 -16.15
C SER A 50 3.53 -4.07 -17.61
N GLU A 51 2.93 -4.89 -18.50
CA GLU A 51 2.73 -4.54 -19.91
C GLU A 51 1.51 -3.62 -20.13
N SER A 52 0.63 -3.50 -19.13
CA SER A 52 -0.65 -2.81 -19.27
C SER A 52 -0.52 -1.34 -19.70
N SER A 53 0.50 -0.62 -19.20
CA SER A 53 0.80 0.76 -19.61
C SER A 53 1.10 0.84 -21.10
N HIS A 54 1.99 -0.04 -21.58
CA HIS A 54 2.37 -0.07 -22.98
C HIS A 54 1.19 -0.44 -23.88
N ILE A 55 0.39 -1.43 -23.48
CA ILE A 55 -0.82 -1.85 -24.22
C ILE A 55 -1.81 -0.69 -24.34
N ALA A 56 -2.07 0.05 -23.26
CA ALA A 56 -2.97 1.20 -23.29
C ALA A 56 -2.49 2.31 -24.23
N GLU A 57 -1.17 2.48 -24.37
CA GLU A 57 -0.55 3.45 -25.26
C GLU A 57 -0.53 3.04 -26.74
N THR A 58 -0.82 1.77 -27.07
CA THR A 58 -0.92 1.31 -28.47
C THR A 58 -2.15 1.85 -29.20
N VAL A 59 -3.14 2.37 -28.47
CA VAL A 59 -4.36 2.98 -29.01
C VAL A 59 -4.44 4.43 -28.53
N GLU A 60 -4.94 5.33 -29.38
CA GLU A 60 -5.03 6.77 -29.05
C GLU A 60 -6.11 7.08 -28.01
N ASN A 61 -7.16 6.28 -27.94
CA ASN A 61 -8.31 6.44 -27.04
C ASN A 61 -8.95 5.08 -26.74
N THR A 62 -10.05 5.05 -25.99
CA THR A 62 -10.77 3.82 -25.61
C THR A 62 -11.81 3.35 -26.62
N ASP A 63 -11.92 3.99 -27.79
CA ASP A 63 -13.02 3.81 -28.73
C ASP A 63 -14.39 3.89 -28.03
N GLY A 64 -14.55 4.90 -27.17
CA GLY A 64 -15.79 5.17 -26.44
C GLY A 64 -16.16 4.12 -25.39
N VAL A 65 -15.26 3.19 -25.09
CA VAL A 65 -15.42 2.21 -24.03
C VAL A 65 -15.13 2.87 -22.68
N TYR A 66 -15.99 2.60 -21.70
CA TYR A 66 -15.79 3.00 -20.32
C TYR A 66 -15.91 1.80 -19.41
N PHE A 67 -14.98 1.71 -18.46
CA PHE A 67 -15.07 0.76 -17.37
C PHE A 67 -15.44 1.49 -16.08
N ILE A 68 -16.40 0.95 -15.34
CA ILE A 68 -16.81 1.43 -14.02
C ILE A 68 -16.30 0.39 -13.00
N PRO A 69 -15.32 0.73 -12.13
CA PRO A 69 -14.67 -0.23 -11.25
C PRO A 69 -15.42 -0.39 -9.90
N ALA A 70 -16.73 -0.60 -9.94
CA ALA A 70 -17.61 -0.67 -8.77
C ALA A 70 -17.77 -2.10 -8.20
N PHE A 71 -16.66 -2.81 -7.94
CA PHE A 71 -16.70 -4.21 -7.49
C PHE A 71 -17.31 -4.37 -6.09
N SER A 72 -17.27 -3.31 -5.30
CA SER A 72 -17.78 -3.25 -3.94
C SER A 72 -18.68 -2.01 -3.75
N GLY A 73 -19.33 -1.58 -4.83
CA GLY A 73 -19.98 -0.27 -4.89
C GLY A 73 -19.03 0.86 -5.27
N LEU A 74 -19.55 2.08 -5.32
CA LEU A 74 -18.80 3.31 -5.53
C LEU A 74 -18.82 4.15 -4.25
N GLY A 75 -17.63 4.44 -3.73
CA GLY A 75 -17.45 5.37 -2.62
C GLY A 75 -17.65 6.83 -3.02
N PRO A 76 -17.15 7.78 -2.20
CA PRO A 76 -17.19 9.20 -2.52
C PRO A 76 -16.61 9.51 -3.91
N PRO A 77 -17.12 10.52 -4.63
CA PRO A 77 -18.27 11.36 -4.27
C PRO A 77 -19.64 10.70 -4.56
N VAL A 78 -19.69 9.57 -5.27
CA VAL A 78 -20.94 8.98 -5.78
C VAL A 78 -21.77 8.34 -4.66
N ASN A 79 -21.11 7.69 -3.69
CA ASN A 79 -21.73 7.09 -2.52
C ASN A 79 -22.87 6.09 -2.85
N ASP A 80 -22.73 5.36 -3.95
CA ASP A 80 -23.63 4.28 -4.34
C ASP A 80 -22.97 2.92 -4.06
N TYR A 81 -23.16 2.44 -2.84
CA TYR A 81 -22.62 1.14 -2.40
C TYR A 81 -23.33 -0.07 -3.02
N GLN A 82 -24.40 0.14 -3.81
CA GLN A 82 -25.08 -0.91 -4.57
C GLN A 82 -24.65 -0.93 -6.04
N ALA A 83 -23.81 0.02 -6.47
CA ALA A 83 -23.26 0.05 -7.81
C ALA A 83 -22.47 -1.23 -8.11
N ALA A 84 -22.59 -1.72 -9.34
CA ALA A 84 -21.86 -2.89 -9.81
C ALA A 84 -20.88 -2.49 -10.91
N SER A 85 -19.75 -3.20 -11.00
CA SER A 85 -18.80 -2.99 -12.07
C SER A 85 -19.43 -3.19 -13.44
N GLY A 86 -19.07 -2.35 -14.40
CA GLY A 86 -19.65 -2.40 -15.74
C GLY A 86 -18.64 -2.00 -16.81
N LEU A 87 -18.68 -2.68 -17.95
CA LEU A 87 -17.98 -2.28 -19.17
C LEU A 87 -19.04 -1.86 -20.19
N ILE A 88 -19.03 -0.59 -20.57
CA ILE A 88 -20.03 0.00 -21.49
C ILE A 88 -19.35 0.59 -22.71
N GLY A 89 -20.10 0.75 -23.80
CA GLY A 89 -19.60 1.40 -25.01
C GLY A 89 -18.84 0.48 -25.98
N LEU A 90 -18.92 -0.85 -25.80
CA LEU A 90 -18.32 -1.81 -26.72
C LEU A 90 -18.84 -1.63 -28.15
N ARG A 91 -17.92 -1.61 -29.11
CA ARG A 91 -18.17 -1.55 -30.56
C ARG A 91 -17.51 -2.73 -31.26
N PRO A 92 -17.91 -3.09 -32.49
CA PRO A 92 -17.21 -4.10 -33.27
C PRO A 92 -15.74 -3.77 -33.55
N SER A 93 -15.36 -2.50 -33.51
CA SER A 93 -13.99 -1.99 -33.62
C SER A 93 -13.19 -2.10 -32.32
N THR A 94 -13.83 -2.35 -31.18
CA THR A 94 -13.17 -2.43 -29.88
C THR A 94 -12.21 -3.60 -29.84
N SER A 95 -10.98 -3.33 -29.41
CA SER A 95 -9.92 -4.31 -29.23
C SER A 95 -9.56 -4.47 -27.75
N ASN A 96 -8.77 -5.49 -27.41
CA ASN A 96 -8.29 -5.68 -26.04
C ASN A 96 -7.52 -4.45 -25.53
N ALA A 97 -6.76 -3.77 -26.38
CA ALA A 97 -6.03 -2.55 -26.01
C ALA A 97 -6.98 -1.42 -25.55
N HIS A 98 -8.13 -1.25 -26.23
CA HIS A 98 -9.15 -0.30 -25.83
C HIS A 98 -9.76 -0.64 -24.45
N ILE A 99 -9.97 -1.93 -24.18
CA ILE A 99 -10.48 -2.40 -22.88
C ILE A 99 -9.46 -2.16 -21.77
N VAL A 100 -8.19 -2.52 -22.00
CA VAL A 100 -7.08 -2.28 -21.06
C VAL A 100 -6.98 -0.79 -20.75
N ARG A 101 -6.96 0.05 -21.78
CA ARG A 101 -6.94 1.52 -21.60
C ARG A 101 -8.14 2.00 -20.79
N ALA A 102 -9.36 1.56 -21.11
CA ALA A 102 -10.56 1.96 -20.37
C ALA A 102 -10.51 1.57 -18.88
N ILE A 103 -9.91 0.42 -18.56
CA ILE A 103 -9.70 0.00 -17.17
C ILE A 103 -8.69 0.93 -16.47
N LEU A 104 -7.55 1.23 -17.09
CA LEU A 104 -6.55 2.14 -16.50
C LEU A 104 -7.10 3.56 -16.35
N GLU A 105 -7.79 4.08 -17.37
CA GLU A 105 -8.45 5.39 -17.33
C GLU A 105 -9.46 5.47 -16.18
N SER A 106 -10.23 4.39 -15.95
CA SER A 106 -11.20 4.35 -14.86
C SER A 106 -10.58 4.58 -13.48
N ILE A 107 -9.36 4.09 -13.25
CA ILE A 107 -8.63 4.28 -12.00
C ILE A 107 -8.29 5.75 -11.84
N ALA A 108 -7.66 6.35 -12.86
CA ALA A 108 -7.31 7.77 -12.84
C ALA A 108 -8.54 8.66 -12.66
N PHE A 109 -9.68 8.32 -13.28
CA PHE A 109 -10.95 9.03 -13.10
C PHE A 109 -11.46 8.95 -11.66
N ARG A 110 -11.41 7.78 -11.01
CA ARG A 110 -11.82 7.65 -9.60
C ARG A 110 -10.95 8.50 -8.69
N VAL A 111 -9.64 8.49 -8.89
CA VAL A 111 -8.71 9.35 -8.14
C VAL A 111 -9.00 10.83 -8.37
N ALA A 112 -9.19 11.25 -9.63
CA ALA A 112 -9.49 12.63 -9.98
C ALA A 112 -10.84 13.09 -9.38
N GLN A 113 -11.84 12.20 -9.29
CA GLN A 113 -13.11 12.47 -8.62
C GLN A 113 -12.92 12.69 -7.12
N LEU A 114 -12.09 11.89 -6.44
CA LEU A 114 -11.76 12.09 -5.02
C LEU A 114 -11.02 13.42 -4.79
N TYR A 115 -10.07 13.76 -5.67
CA TYR A 115 -9.39 15.06 -5.65
C TYR A 115 -10.37 16.23 -5.82
N THR A 116 -11.26 16.14 -6.80
CA THR A 116 -12.29 17.17 -7.06
C THR A 116 -13.24 17.31 -5.89
N CYS A 117 -13.71 16.19 -5.33
CA CYS A 117 -14.54 16.15 -4.13
C CYS A 117 -13.85 16.87 -2.97
N THR A 118 -12.58 16.54 -2.73
CA THR A 118 -11.76 17.14 -1.68
C THR A 118 -11.66 18.66 -1.83
N ILE A 119 -11.39 19.18 -3.03
CA ILE A 119 -11.31 20.62 -3.26
C ILE A 119 -12.69 21.29 -3.08
N SER A 120 -13.77 20.61 -3.45
CA SER A 120 -15.12 21.17 -3.29
C SER A 120 -15.59 21.24 -1.84
N GLU A 121 -15.09 20.34 -0.99
CA GLU A 121 -15.49 20.22 0.43
C GLU A 121 -14.52 20.91 1.39
N THR A 122 -13.33 21.28 0.91
CA THR A 122 -12.29 21.91 1.73
C THR A 122 -11.84 23.24 1.12
N ASN A 123 -11.27 24.13 1.94
CA ASN A 123 -10.64 25.36 1.45
C ASN A 123 -9.15 25.15 1.14
N PHE A 124 -8.72 23.91 0.85
CA PHE A 124 -7.32 23.58 0.63
C PHE A 124 -6.90 23.78 -0.81
N THR A 125 -5.66 24.24 -0.99
CA THR A 125 -4.98 24.28 -2.29
C THR A 125 -3.83 23.28 -2.27
N PHE A 126 -3.79 22.42 -3.28
CA PHE A 126 -2.77 21.39 -3.44
C PHE A 126 -1.74 21.84 -4.48
N SER A 127 -0.45 21.57 -4.23
CA SER A 127 0.63 21.84 -5.18
C SER A 127 1.21 20.58 -5.80
N VAL A 128 1.06 19.43 -5.12
CA VAL A 128 1.61 18.12 -5.50
C VAL A 128 0.66 17.03 -5.04
N ILE A 129 0.54 15.97 -5.84
CA ILE A 129 -0.05 14.68 -5.44
C ILE A 129 1.09 13.69 -5.30
N ARG A 130 1.23 13.07 -4.13
CA ARG A 130 2.16 11.95 -3.93
C ARG A 130 1.40 10.64 -4.06
N VAL A 131 1.86 9.78 -4.97
CA VAL A 131 1.24 8.47 -5.23
C VAL A 131 2.16 7.35 -4.78
N ASP A 132 1.58 6.32 -4.18
CA ASP A 132 2.25 5.06 -3.89
C ASP A 132 1.32 3.85 -4.14
N GLY A 133 1.84 2.65 -3.91
CA GLY A 133 1.14 1.39 -4.15
C GLY A 133 1.52 0.73 -5.48
N GLY A 134 1.06 -0.51 -5.69
CA GLY A 134 1.42 -1.28 -6.88
C GLY A 134 0.96 -0.65 -8.20
N VAL A 135 -0.18 0.04 -8.17
CA VAL A 135 -0.78 0.69 -9.35
C VAL A 135 -0.02 1.95 -9.75
N SER A 136 0.60 2.66 -8.79
CA SER A 136 1.45 3.83 -9.06
C SER A 136 2.68 3.52 -9.95
N ARG A 137 3.04 2.25 -10.11
CA ARG A 137 4.10 1.82 -11.05
C ARG A 137 3.70 1.92 -12.52
N ASN A 138 2.42 2.13 -12.81
CA ASN A 138 1.92 2.31 -14.16
C ASN A 138 2.04 3.79 -14.57
N ASP A 139 2.94 4.06 -15.51
CA ASP A 139 3.25 5.43 -15.94
C ASP A 139 2.07 6.10 -16.65
N PHE A 140 1.26 5.34 -17.42
CA PHE A 140 0.04 5.83 -18.07
C PHE A 140 -0.96 6.39 -17.04
N ILE A 141 -1.20 5.68 -15.94
CA ILE A 141 -2.11 6.15 -14.88
C ILE A 141 -1.57 7.43 -14.23
N CYS A 142 -0.28 7.46 -13.90
CA CYS A 142 0.34 8.62 -13.24
C CYS A 142 0.28 9.86 -14.12
N GLN A 143 0.57 9.71 -15.42
CA GLN A 143 0.50 10.80 -16.38
C GLN A 143 -0.93 11.29 -16.56
N LEU A 144 -1.89 10.38 -16.76
CA LEU A 144 -3.29 10.74 -16.92
C LEU A 144 -3.83 11.44 -15.67
N LEU A 145 -3.41 11.01 -14.48
CA LEU A 145 -3.77 11.69 -13.23
C LEU A 145 -3.21 13.11 -13.17
N ALA A 146 -1.97 13.32 -13.58
CA ALA A 146 -1.37 14.66 -13.68
C ALA A 146 -2.15 15.54 -14.66
N ASP A 147 -2.54 14.98 -15.81
CA ASP A 147 -3.31 15.68 -16.83
C ASP A 147 -4.71 16.07 -16.33
N LEU A 148 -5.40 15.17 -15.63
CA LEU A 148 -6.75 15.39 -15.09
C LEU A 148 -6.78 16.39 -13.93
N THR A 149 -5.76 16.38 -13.08
CA THR A 149 -5.71 17.22 -11.87
C THR A 149 -4.96 18.53 -12.08
N THR A 150 -4.18 18.64 -13.16
CA THR A 150 -3.26 19.74 -13.45
C THR A 150 -2.20 19.95 -12.37
N LEU A 151 -1.89 18.89 -11.60
CA LEU A 151 -0.90 18.91 -10.53
C LEU A 151 0.33 18.08 -10.90
N HIS A 152 1.45 18.42 -10.25
CA HIS A 152 2.62 17.56 -10.28
C HIS A 152 2.36 16.27 -9.50
N VAL A 153 2.52 15.12 -10.15
CA VAL A 153 2.40 13.80 -9.54
C VAL A 153 3.79 13.26 -9.24
N GLU A 154 4.10 13.10 -7.95
CA GLU A 154 5.33 12.51 -7.47
C GLU A 154 5.07 11.05 -7.09
N ARG A 155 5.73 10.11 -7.77
CA ARG A 155 5.71 8.71 -7.36
C ARG A 155 6.69 8.53 -6.21
N SER A 156 6.14 8.28 -5.03
CA SER A 156 6.88 7.81 -3.87
C SER A 156 7.30 6.37 -4.16
N ASP A 157 8.59 6.07 -4.02
CA ASP A 157 8.96 4.67 -3.84
C ASP A 157 8.20 4.20 -2.59
N ASN A 158 7.37 3.14 -2.63
CA ASN A 158 6.52 2.68 -1.50
C ASN A 158 7.20 2.69 -0.11
N ALA A 159 8.53 2.58 -0.15
CA ALA A 159 9.46 2.95 0.87
C ALA A 159 9.14 4.24 1.66
N GLU A 160 8.91 5.38 1.01
CA GLU A 160 8.86 6.71 1.61
C GLU A 160 7.61 6.93 2.47
N LEU A 161 6.44 6.39 2.08
CA LEU A 161 5.24 6.45 2.94
C LEU A 161 5.46 5.65 4.22
N THR A 162 5.97 4.42 4.09
CA THR A 162 6.26 3.58 5.25
C THR A 162 7.38 4.15 6.11
N ILE A 163 8.38 4.80 5.50
CA ILE A 163 9.38 5.61 6.21
C ILE A 163 8.67 6.73 6.98
N THR A 164 7.74 7.45 6.34
CA THR A 164 7.03 8.57 6.95
C THR A 164 6.19 8.12 8.14
N ILE A 165 5.38 7.06 8.00
CA ILE A 165 4.58 6.48 9.09
C ILE A 165 5.49 5.96 10.20
N GLY A 166 6.57 5.27 9.84
CA GLY A 166 7.58 4.83 10.79
C GLY A 166 8.17 6.02 11.56
N ARG A 167 8.54 7.12 10.90
CA ARG A 167 9.07 8.32 11.54
C ARG A 167 8.03 9.04 12.40
N LEU A 168 6.76 9.06 12.00
CA LEU A 168 5.67 9.54 12.85
C LEU A 168 5.56 8.70 14.11
N GLY A 169 5.58 7.37 13.99
CA GLY A 169 5.64 6.46 15.13
C GLY A 169 6.89 6.63 16.00
N TYR A 170 7.97 7.20 15.46
CA TYR A 170 9.18 7.51 16.22
C TYR A 170 9.00 8.76 17.10
N VAL A 171 8.23 9.74 16.63
CA VAL A 171 7.98 11.01 17.33
C VAL A 171 6.77 10.91 18.26
N CYS A 172 5.65 10.36 17.79
CA CYS A 172 4.37 10.27 18.50
C CYS A 172 3.77 8.84 18.52
N PRO A 173 4.48 7.84 19.08
CA PRO A 173 4.05 6.45 19.04
C PRO A 173 2.65 6.22 19.66
N VAL A 174 2.28 6.99 20.68
CA VAL A 174 0.98 6.85 21.36
C VAL A 174 -0.21 7.23 20.47
N GLU A 175 -0.03 8.20 19.59
CA GLU A 175 -1.10 8.68 18.70
C GLU A 175 -1.27 7.79 17.48
N VAL A 176 -0.16 7.23 16.97
CA VAL A 176 -0.16 6.44 15.72
C VAL A 176 -0.43 4.96 15.99
N ALA A 177 0.03 4.41 17.12
CA ALA A 177 -0.11 2.98 17.43
C ALA A 177 -1.54 2.41 17.40
N PRO A 178 -2.62 3.15 17.73
CA PRO A 178 -4.00 2.67 17.56
C PRO A 178 -4.33 2.24 16.13
N TYR A 179 -3.71 2.86 15.12
CA TYR A 179 -3.92 2.60 13.70
C TYR A 179 -2.96 1.58 13.10
N LEU A 180 -2.12 0.94 13.93
CA LEU A 180 -1.05 0.04 13.49
C LEU A 180 -1.55 -1.10 12.57
N GLN A 181 -2.74 -1.62 12.84
CA GLN A 181 -3.39 -2.65 12.03
C GLN A 181 -3.68 -2.20 10.58
N ASP A 182 -3.85 -0.90 10.34
CA ASP A 182 -4.26 -0.37 9.03
C ASP A 182 -3.09 -0.26 8.04
N PHE A 183 -1.85 -0.23 8.55
CA PHE A 183 -0.64 -0.01 7.76
C PHE A 183 0.51 -1.00 8.01
N VAL A 184 0.45 -1.88 9.01
CA VAL A 184 1.55 -2.85 9.29
C VAL A 184 1.90 -3.72 8.06
N ARG A 185 0.93 -4.03 7.20
CA ARG A 185 1.15 -4.78 5.96
C ARG A 185 2.07 -4.05 4.99
N GLN A 186 2.00 -2.72 4.98
CA GLN A 186 2.81 -1.85 4.14
C GLN A 186 4.29 -1.85 4.57
N CYS A 187 4.63 -2.33 5.78
CA CYS A 187 6.01 -2.47 6.24
C CYS A 187 6.91 -3.29 5.30
N THR A 188 6.32 -4.19 4.50
CA THR A 188 7.06 -4.95 3.47
C THR A 188 7.73 -4.06 2.43
N SER A 189 7.25 -2.82 2.21
CA SER A 189 7.90 -1.85 1.33
C SER A 189 9.34 -1.55 1.77
N LEU A 190 9.61 -1.58 3.09
CA LEU A 190 10.95 -1.34 3.66
C LEU A 190 11.96 -2.38 3.19
N ARG A 191 11.51 -3.55 2.72
CA ARG A 191 12.38 -4.61 2.19
C ARG A 191 13.20 -4.17 0.99
N HIS A 192 12.63 -3.29 0.17
CA HIS A 192 13.26 -2.83 -1.07
C HIS A 192 14.16 -1.61 -0.86
N ILE A 193 14.17 -1.05 0.35
CA ILE A 193 15.01 0.09 0.72
C ILE A 193 16.40 -0.40 1.11
N ARG A 194 17.41 0.30 0.62
CA ARG A 194 18.79 0.15 1.09
C ARG A 194 18.88 0.44 2.59
N ASP A 195 19.71 -0.30 3.31
CA ASP A 195 19.95 -0.05 4.73
C ASP A 195 20.61 1.34 4.90
N ASN A 196 19.81 2.33 5.32
CA ASN A 196 20.16 3.74 5.48
C ASN A 196 19.45 4.34 6.71
N ASP A 197 19.74 5.60 7.04
CA ASP A 197 19.19 6.26 8.25
C ASP A 197 17.65 6.42 8.21
N GLU A 198 17.06 6.48 7.02
CA GLU A 198 15.62 6.61 6.84
C GLU A 198 14.90 5.30 7.19
N LYS A 199 15.40 4.19 6.67
CA LYS A 199 14.93 2.85 7.01
C LYS A 199 15.09 2.61 8.52
N ASP A 200 16.19 3.08 9.13
CA ASP A 200 16.49 2.90 10.57
C ASP A 200 15.45 3.64 11.40
N SER A 201 15.24 4.92 11.10
CA SER A 201 14.23 5.75 11.75
C SER A 201 12.83 5.17 11.60
N ALA A 202 12.51 4.59 10.43
CA ALA A 202 11.23 3.94 10.18
C ALA A 202 11.03 2.72 11.09
N PHE A 203 12.01 1.80 11.14
CA PHE A 203 11.90 0.62 11.99
C PHE A 203 11.88 0.96 13.48
N ARG A 204 12.60 1.99 13.91
CA ARG A 204 12.54 2.46 15.31
C ARG A 204 11.14 2.87 15.70
N GLY A 205 10.47 3.68 14.88
CA GLY A 205 9.12 4.09 15.20
C GLY A 205 8.10 2.96 15.06
N MET A 206 8.27 2.04 14.11
CA MET A 206 7.50 0.79 14.08
C MET A 206 7.65 0.01 15.38
N CYS A 207 8.87 -0.12 15.89
CA CYS A 207 9.14 -0.81 17.15
C CYS A 207 8.48 -0.10 18.35
N LEU A 208 8.51 1.23 18.39
CA LEU A 208 7.86 2.00 19.45
C LEU A 208 6.33 1.85 19.38
N MET A 209 5.74 1.91 18.20
CA MET A 209 4.30 1.70 18.03
C MET A 209 3.85 0.31 18.44
N ILE A 210 4.60 -0.74 18.06
CA ILE A 210 4.32 -2.13 18.50
C ILE A 210 4.46 -2.25 20.02
N THR A 211 5.41 -1.54 20.63
CA THR A 211 5.56 -1.54 22.09
C THR A 211 4.35 -0.90 22.79
N VAL A 212 3.76 0.14 22.19
CA VAL A 212 2.55 0.80 22.71
C VAL A 212 1.29 -0.02 22.47
N ASN A 213 1.11 -0.55 21.26
CA ASN A 213 -0.05 -1.35 20.86
C ASN A 213 0.37 -2.72 20.29
N PRO A 214 0.79 -3.68 21.13
CA PRO A 214 1.22 -4.99 20.65
C PRO A 214 0.07 -5.81 20.08
N VAL A 215 -1.18 -5.52 20.46
CA VAL A 215 -2.35 -6.25 19.95
C VAL A 215 -2.62 -5.91 18.48
N GLY A 216 -2.38 -4.66 18.07
CA GLY A 216 -2.63 -4.19 16.70
C GLY A 216 -1.75 -4.86 15.64
N VAL A 217 -0.58 -5.38 16.01
CA VAL A 217 0.34 -6.05 15.06
C VAL A 217 0.05 -7.54 14.89
N VAL A 218 -0.72 -8.16 15.80
CA VAL A 218 -0.86 -9.63 15.86
C VAL A 218 -1.37 -10.27 14.57
N PRO A 219 -2.42 -9.76 13.92
CA PRO A 219 -2.98 -10.40 12.73
C PRO A 219 -1.98 -10.49 11.56
N ASP A 220 -1.07 -9.52 11.50
CA ASP A 220 -0.22 -9.23 10.35
C ASP A 220 1.27 -9.18 10.74
N PHE A 221 1.64 -9.81 11.85
CA PHE A 221 3.00 -9.76 12.40
C PHE A 221 4.06 -10.33 11.43
N ILE A 222 3.65 -11.24 10.54
CA ILE A 222 4.51 -11.80 9.49
C ILE A 222 5.08 -10.73 8.55
N PHE A 223 4.32 -9.67 8.26
CA PHE A 223 4.77 -8.60 7.37
C PHE A 223 5.86 -7.74 8.02
N PHE A 224 5.74 -7.51 9.33
CA PHE A 224 6.81 -6.88 10.11
C PHE A 224 8.06 -7.76 10.13
N CYS A 225 7.91 -9.08 10.36
CA CYS A 225 8.99 -10.06 10.32
C CYS A 225 9.73 -10.11 8.97
N ASP A 226 8.99 -10.13 7.85
CA ASP A 226 9.59 -10.09 6.50
C ASP A 226 10.38 -8.79 6.27
N ALA A 227 9.83 -7.66 6.71
CA ALA A 227 10.47 -6.36 6.58
C ALA A 227 11.79 -6.28 7.37
N ILE A 228 11.80 -6.66 8.66
CA ILE A 228 13.03 -6.62 9.49
C ILE A 228 14.09 -7.60 8.98
N ALA A 229 13.68 -8.75 8.44
CA ALA A 229 14.61 -9.73 7.90
C ALA A 229 15.38 -9.18 6.70
N SER A 230 14.86 -8.17 6.00
CA SER A 230 15.55 -7.50 4.90
C SER A 230 16.82 -6.75 5.32
N TRP A 231 16.90 -6.32 6.58
CA TRP A 231 18.01 -5.52 7.09
C TRP A 231 19.24 -6.39 7.35
N ALA A 232 20.35 -6.12 6.66
CA ALA A 232 21.53 -6.96 6.73
C ALA A 232 22.29 -6.78 8.06
N ASN A 233 22.58 -5.54 8.43
CA ASN A 233 23.33 -5.19 9.64
C ASN A 233 22.63 -4.07 10.42
N PRO A 234 21.61 -4.38 11.25
CA PRO A 234 20.90 -3.36 12.02
C PRO A 234 21.80 -2.77 13.10
N PRO A 235 21.71 -1.45 13.38
CA PRO A 235 22.34 -0.84 14.55
C PRO A 235 22.01 -1.61 15.83
N THR A 236 22.97 -1.67 16.77
CA THR A 236 22.87 -2.54 17.96
C THR A 236 21.64 -2.27 18.81
N ASP A 237 21.25 -1.00 18.92
CA ASP A 237 20.08 -0.55 19.66
C ASP A 237 18.77 -0.92 18.94
N LEU A 238 18.69 -0.71 17.62
CA LEU A 238 17.54 -1.17 16.81
C LEU A 238 17.39 -2.69 16.89
N HIS A 239 18.50 -3.42 16.79
CA HIS A 239 18.52 -4.88 16.93
C HIS A 239 17.91 -5.32 18.28
N GLN A 240 18.27 -4.67 19.39
CA GLN A 240 17.73 -4.97 20.71
C GLN A 240 16.23 -4.68 20.81
N MET A 241 15.74 -3.60 20.17
CA MET A 241 14.31 -3.29 20.13
C MET A 241 13.53 -4.39 19.40
N ILE A 242 13.99 -4.77 18.21
CA ILE A 242 13.37 -5.83 17.41
C ILE A 242 13.38 -7.16 18.17
N GLN A 243 14.50 -7.51 18.80
CA GLN A 243 14.62 -8.73 19.59
C GLN A 243 13.62 -8.77 20.76
N LYS A 244 13.44 -7.65 21.47
CA LYS A 244 12.44 -7.54 22.55
C LYS A 244 11.02 -7.76 22.03
N ILE A 245 10.67 -7.20 20.87
CA ILE A 245 9.36 -7.37 20.25
C ILE A 245 9.11 -8.83 19.86
N LEU A 246 10.08 -9.47 19.19
CA LEU A 246 9.97 -10.87 18.78
C LEU A 246 9.81 -11.80 20.00
N LEU A 247 10.56 -11.56 21.08
CA LEU A 247 10.44 -12.31 22.33
C LEU A 247 9.11 -12.02 23.05
N GLY A 248 8.67 -10.76 23.07
CA GLY A 248 7.39 -10.36 23.64
C GLY A 248 6.22 -11.04 22.95
N PHE A 249 6.23 -11.05 21.61
CA PHE A 249 5.23 -11.73 20.81
C PHE A 249 5.23 -13.24 21.06
N LYS A 250 6.41 -13.87 21.07
CA LYS A 250 6.55 -15.31 21.40
C LYS A 250 5.97 -15.65 22.76
N ASN A 251 6.19 -14.81 23.77
CA ASN A 251 5.64 -15.00 25.10
C ASN A 251 4.11 -14.81 25.14
N GLN A 252 3.58 -13.88 24.33
CA GLN A 252 2.15 -13.59 24.24
C GLN A 252 1.37 -14.72 23.57
N VAL A 253 1.86 -15.26 22.44
CA VAL A 253 1.18 -16.34 21.72
C VAL A 253 1.44 -17.73 22.30
N GLY A 254 2.52 -17.89 23.08
CA GLY A 254 2.95 -19.15 23.66
C GLY A 254 3.80 -19.99 22.70
N ALA A 255 4.57 -20.93 23.26
CA ALA A 255 5.61 -21.66 22.53
C ALA A 255 5.06 -22.56 21.39
N GLU A 256 3.86 -23.14 21.56
CA GLU A 256 3.23 -24.00 20.56
C GLU A 256 2.70 -23.20 19.37
N ASN A 257 1.92 -22.14 19.62
CA ASN A 257 1.42 -21.26 18.57
C ASN A 257 2.56 -20.53 17.85
N TRP A 258 3.62 -20.17 18.57
CA TRP A 258 4.81 -19.58 17.96
C TRP A 258 5.49 -20.52 16.96
N ARG A 259 5.59 -21.83 17.27
CA ARG A 259 6.13 -22.82 16.32
C ARG A 259 5.24 -22.91 15.08
N SER A 260 3.94 -23.10 15.27
CA SER A 260 2.97 -23.15 14.16
C SER A 260 2.97 -21.88 13.31
N PHE A 261 3.25 -20.72 13.92
CA PHE A 261 3.37 -19.44 13.23
C PHE A 261 4.66 -19.33 12.41
N ILE A 262 5.81 -19.73 12.97
CA ILE A 262 7.08 -19.76 12.24
C ILE A 262 7.06 -20.79 11.10
N ASP A 263 6.34 -21.90 11.26
CA ASP A 263 6.18 -22.90 10.20
C ASP A 263 5.38 -22.37 8.98
N GLN A 264 4.61 -21.28 9.15
CA GLN A 264 3.94 -20.60 8.04
C GLN A 264 4.90 -19.69 7.24
N PHE A 265 6.11 -19.43 7.75
CA PHE A 265 7.04 -18.54 7.07
C PHE A 265 7.73 -19.26 5.90
N PRO A 266 8.02 -18.55 4.80
CA PRO A 266 8.90 -19.06 3.76
C PRO A 266 10.26 -19.49 4.35
N THR A 267 10.84 -20.60 3.90
CA THR A 267 12.08 -21.17 4.47
C THR A 267 13.22 -20.15 4.56
N ASN A 268 13.38 -19.34 3.51
CA ASN A 268 14.38 -18.26 3.45
C ASN A 268 14.18 -17.18 4.52
N LEU A 269 12.94 -16.89 4.90
CA LEU A 269 12.63 -15.89 5.92
C LEU A 269 13.00 -16.42 7.32
N SER A 270 12.61 -17.65 7.62
CA SER A 270 12.91 -18.32 8.89
C SER A 270 14.42 -18.40 9.14
N GLU A 271 15.21 -18.80 8.13
CA GLU A 271 16.67 -18.87 8.23
C GLU A 271 17.30 -17.49 8.50
N ARG A 272 16.84 -16.44 7.82
CA ARG A 272 17.34 -15.08 8.03
C ARG A 272 17.00 -14.56 9.42
N LEU A 273 15.78 -14.76 9.90
CA LEU A 273 15.36 -14.31 11.24
C LEU A 273 16.16 -15.02 12.34
N VAL A 274 16.44 -16.31 12.18
CA VAL A 274 17.29 -17.07 13.10
C VAL A 274 18.73 -16.55 13.06
N THR A 275 19.27 -16.32 11.87
CA THR A 275 20.65 -15.84 11.68
C THR A 275 20.85 -14.44 12.25
N ILE A 276 19.91 -13.53 11.99
CA ILE A 276 20.03 -12.12 12.38
C ILE A 276 19.71 -11.95 13.87
N PHE A 277 18.60 -12.49 14.36
CA PHE A 277 18.10 -12.17 15.72
C PHE A 277 18.30 -13.29 16.74
N ASN A 278 19.01 -14.36 16.38
CA ASN A 278 19.28 -15.51 17.25
C ASN A 278 18.00 -16.06 17.92
N LEU A 279 16.91 -16.14 17.15
CA LEU A 279 15.69 -16.80 17.56
C LEU A 279 15.93 -18.31 17.65
N LYS A 280 16.60 -18.76 18.71
CA LYS A 280 16.78 -20.19 18.95
C LYS A 280 15.40 -20.85 18.97
N GLN A 281 15.17 -21.78 18.05
CA GLN A 281 14.22 -22.86 18.29
C GLN A 281 14.75 -23.56 19.55
N ASN A 282 14.04 -23.46 20.67
CA ASN A 282 14.33 -24.33 21.80
C ASN A 282 14.00 -25.76 21.32
N GLN A 283 15.01 -26.41 20.74
CA GLN A 283 15.17 -27.84 20.75
C GLN A 283 15.62 -28.23 22.16
N ASN A 284 14.65 -28.40 23.06
CA ASN A 284 14.83 -29.25 24.23
C ASN A 284 13.82 -30.38 24.01
N LYS A 285 14.32 -31.58 23.67
CA LYS A 285 14.51 -32.72 24.58
C LYS A 285 13.20 -33.31 25.03
#